data_AF-A0A138ZYE4-F1
#
_entry.id   AF-A0A138ZYE4-F1
#
_cell.length_a   1.000
_cell.length_b   1.000
_cell.length_c   1.000
_cell.angle_alpha   90.00
_cell.angle_beta   90.00
_cell.angle_gamma   90.00
#
_symmetry.space_group_name_H-M   'P 1'
#
loop_
_entity.id
_entity.type
_entity.pdbx_description
1 polymer ?
#
loop_
_entity_poly.entity_id
_entity_poly.type
_entity_poly.pdbx_seq_one_letter_code
_entity_poly.pdbx_strand_id
1 'polypeptide(L)'
;MSIFSVAFLLIALVAAYKLIFSGPASNRPPSSRTPALRPVPRAKIDAVASMFPDLARDAIEYDLARSGSVERTVDNIINGRLQSPPPTFQSSSSSSSSSSSSGPSRSSNSTPTPPPTLALLQTANKEELDAIVDNPPPRVWTDTPESRAKNLRDRKLLMIEQARRKFAQKSAES
;
A
#
# COMPACT_ATOMS: atom_id res chain seq x y z
N MET A 1 -14.04 -40.92 -44.22
CA MET A 1 -12.99 -40.24 -43.44
C MET A 1 -12.78 -41.01 -42.14
N SER A 2 -11.58 -41.54 -41.90
CA SER A 2 -11.31 -42.37 -40.73
C SER A 2 -11.48 -41.59 -39.43
N ILE A 3 -12.17 -42.19 -38.46
CA ILE A 3 -12.38 -41.69 -37.09
C ILE A 3 -11.07 -41.26 -36.42
N PHE A 4 -9.96 -41.94 -36.71
CA PHE A 4 -8.64 -41.58 -36.21
C PHE A 4 -8.16 -40.19 -36.67
N SER A 5 -8.51 -39.76 -37.89
CA SER A 5 -8.15 -38.44 -38.41
C SER A 5 -8.94 -37.33 -37.71
N VAL A 6 -10.22 -37.58 -37.43
CA VAL A 6 -11.08 -36.63 -36.70
C VAL A 6 -10.64 -36.49 -35.23
N ALA A 7 -10.28 -37.60 -34.59
CA ALA A 7 -9.76 -37.59 -33.22
C ALA A 7 -8.44 -36.80 -33.11
N PHE A 8 -7.53 -36.95 -34.08
CA PHE A 8 -6.28 -36.23 -34.09
C PHE A 8 -6.49 -34.71 -34.26
N LEU A 9 -7.44 -34.31 -35.09
CA LEU A 9 -7.79 -32.91 -35.31
C LEU A 9 -8.40 -32.27 -34.05
N LEU A 10 -9.25 -33.00 -33.32
CA LEU A 10 -9.82 -32.51 -32.06
C LEU A 10 -8.77 -32.37 -30.95
N ILE A 11 -7.85 -33.32 -30.83
CA ILE A 11 -6.77 -33.26 -29.84
C ILE A 11 -5.82 -32.09 -30.15
N ALA A 12 -5.47 -31.89 -31.41
CA ALA A 12 -4.64 -30.77 -31.84
C ALA A 12 -5.31 -29.42 -31.57
N LEU A 13 -6.63 -29.31 -31.78
CA LEU A 13 -7.39 -28.09 -31.52
C LEU A 13 -7.44 -27.76 -30.02
N VAL A 14 -7.65 -28.76 -29.16
CA VAL A 14 -7.62 -28.57 -27.69
C VAL A 14 -6.22 -28.21 -27.21
N ALA A 15 -5.17 -28.84 -27.75
CA ALA A 15 -3.79 -28.53 -27.42
C ALA A 15 -3.41 -27.11 -27.84
N ALA A 16 -3.80 -26.67 -29.04
CA ALA A 16 -3.59 -25.31 -29.52
C ALA A 16 -4.37 -24.29 -28.69
N TYR A 17 -5.63 -24.59 -28.35
CA TYR A 17 -6.44 -23.74 -27.48
C TYR A 17 -5.81 -23.60 -26.09
N LYS A 18 -5.31 -24.70 -25.51
CA LYS A 18 -4.59 -24.68 -24.24
C LYS A 18 -3.24 -23.95 -24.34
N LEU A 19 -2.50 -24.04 -25.44
CA LEU A 19 -1.23 -23.34 -25.61
C LEU A 19 -1.42 -21.83 -25.77
N ILE A 20 -2.52 -21.40 -26.40
CA ILE A 20 -2.84 -19.99 -26.64
C ILE A 20 -3.50 -19.35 -25.41
N PHE A 21 -4.34 -20.09 -24.67
CA PHE A 21 -4.98 -19.61 -23.43
C PHE A 21 -4.18 -19.89 -22.16
N SER A 22 -3.19 -20.80 -22.19
CA SER A 22 -2.23 -20.96 -21.10
C SER A 22 -1.07 -20.01 -21.37
N GLY A 23 -1.19 -18.79 -20.83
CA GLY A 23 -0.10 -17.81 -20.86
C GLY A 23 1.22 -18.41 -20.35
N PRO A 24 2.37 -17.88 -20.81
CA PRO A 24 3.67 -18.43 -20.44
C PRO A 24 3.81 -18.42 -18.92
N ALA A 25 3.91 -19.62 -18.34
CA ALA A 25 4.33 -19.79 -16.96
C ALA A 25 5.74 -19.22 -16.85
N SER A 26 5.80 -17.93 -16.52
CA SER A 26 7.04 -17.21 -16.27
C SER A 26 7.65 -17.85 -15.05
N ASN A 27 8.58 -18.77 -15.28
CA ASN A 27 9.40 -19.39 -14.25
C ASN A 27 10.34 -18.30 -13.69
N ARG A 28 9.77 -17.41 -12.89
CA ARG A 28 10.50 -16.35 -12.20
C ARG A 28 11.24 -17.04 -11.05
N PRO A 29 12.59 -16.98 -11.01
CA PRO A 29 13.32 -17.52 -9.87
C PRO A 29 12.79 -16.84 -8.59
N PRO A 30 12.69 -17.56 -7.45
CA PRO A 30 12.31 -16.96 -6.19
C PRO A 30 13.38 -15.93 -5.83
N SER A 31 13.10 -14.66 -6.14
CA SER A 31 13.92 -13.54 -5.70
C SER A 31 13.80 -13.51 -4.18
N SER A 32 14.85 -13.97 -3.50
CA SER A 32 15.07 -13.82 -2.06
C SER A 32 15.26 -12.34 -1.74
N ARG A 33 14.20 -11.56 -1.94
CA ARG A 33 14.11 -10.19 -1.45
C ARG A 33 13.90 -10.32 0.04
N THR A 34 14.95 -10.03 0.81
CA THR A 34 14.79 -9.66 2.21
C THR A 34 13.67 -8.62 2.25
N PRO A 35 12.55 -8.88 2.95
CA PRO A 35 11.44 -7.94 2.98
C PRO A 35 11.99 -6.62 3.50
N ALA A 36 11.93 -5.58 2.67
CA ALA A 36 12.30 -4.24 3.08
C ALA A 36 11.45 -3.91 4.32
N LEU A 37 12.12 -3.65 5.44
CA LEU A 37 11.47 -3.32 6.71
C LEU A 37 10.59 -2.09 6.46
N ARG A 38 9.29 -2.22 6.75
CA ARG A 38 8.35 -1.13 6.55
C ARG A 38 8.56 -0.09 7.66
N PRO A 39 8.52 1.22 7.34
CA PRO A 39 8.49 2.24 8.37
C PRO A 39 7.31 2.02 9.31
N VAL A 40 7.58 1.90 10.62
CA VAL A 40 6.56 1.63 11.64
C VAL A 40 6.10 2.94 12.29
N PRO A 41 4.78 3.24 12.31
CA PRO A 41 4.26 4.39 13.03
C PRO A 41 4.48 4.27 14.55
N ARG A 42 4.91 5.36 15.19
CA ARG A 42 5.16 5.43 16.64
C ARG A 42 3.98 4.99 17.50
N ALA A 43 2.77 5.37 17.10
CA ALA A 43 1.54 4.98 17.80
C ALA A 43 1.38 3.46 17.97
N LYS A 44 1.88 2.66 17.00
CA LYS A 44 1.85 1.19 17.11
C LYS A 44 2.84 0.67 18.14
N ILE A 45 4.02 1.27 18.21
CA ILE A 45 5.07 0.91 19.17
C ILE A 45 4.59 1.24 20.58
N ASP A 46 4.02 2.43 20.78
CA ASP A 46 3.52 2.87 22.08
C ASP A 46 2.34 2.01 22.59
N ALA A 47 1.46 1.57 21.68
CA ALA A 47 0.37 0.66 22.03
C ALA A 47 0.86 -0.72 22.52
N VAL A 48 1.94 -1.26 21.95
CA VAL A 48 2.53 -2.51 22.43
C VAL A 48 3.32 -2.29 23.72
N ALA A 49 4.07 -1.18 23.80
CA ALA A 49 4.90 -0.86 24.96
C ALA A 49 4.07 -0.58 26.23
N SER A 50 2.83 -0.10 26.10
CA SER A 50 1.92 0.07 27.24
C SER A 50 1.39 -1.26 27.80
N MET A 51 1.30 -2.30 26.97
CA MET A 51 0.92 -3.65 27.40
C MET A 51 2.11 -4.42 27.98
N PHE A 52 3.30 -4.22 27.43
CA PHE A 52 4.54 -4.93 27.80
C PHE A 52 5.68 -3.94 28.08
N PRO A 53 5.71 -3.33 29.29
CA PRO A 53 6.75 -2.35 29.65
C PRO A 53 8.15 -2.98 29.81
N ASP A 54 8.23 -4.28 30.06
CA ASP A 54 9.50 -5.00 30.26
C ASP A 54 10.25 -5.30 28.95
N LEU A 55 9.60 -5.11 27.80
CA LEU A 55 10.19 -5.39 26.49
C LEU A 55 10.91 -4.17 25.90
N ALA A 56 12.07 -4.43 25.30
CA ALA A 56 12.83 -3.41 24.59
C ALA A 56 12.03 -2.89 23.37
N ARG A 57 11.91 -1.56 23.27
CA ARG A 57 11.19 -0.89 22.18
C ARG A 57 11.75 -1.23 20.80
N ASP A 58 13.05 -1.49 20.69
CA ASP A 58 13.69 -1.85 19.42
C ASP A 58 13.26 -3.23 18.92
N ALA A 59 13.04 -4.19 19.83
CA ALA A 59 12.54 -5.52 19.50
C ALA A 59 11.09 -5.46 19.02
N ILE A 60 10.28 -4.60 19.65
CA ILE A 60 8.89 -4.33 19.26
C ILE A 60 8.86 -3.67 17.87
N GLU A 61 9.70 -2.67 17.62
CA GLU A 61 9.78 -1.98 16.32
C GLU A 61 10.19 -2.96 15.19
N TYR A 62 11.17 -3.83 15.46
CA TYR A 62 11.63 -4.83 14.51
C TYR A 62 10.54 -5.86 14.18
N ASP A 63 9.83 -6.38 15.17
CA ASP A 63 8.73 -7.32 14.93
C ASP A 63 7.55 -6.64 14.22
N LEU A 64 7.19 -5.41 14.62
CA LEU A 64 6.16 -4.60 13.94
C LEU A 64 6.49 -4.31 12.48
N ALA A 65 7.76 -4.07 12.16
CA ALA A 65 8.21 -3.82 10.79
C ALA A 65 8.01 -5.04 9.89
N ARG A 66 7.96 -6.25 10.46
CA ARG A 66 7.80 -7.53 9.77
C ARG A 66 6.35 -8.03 9.80
N SER A 67 5.69 -7.93 10.94
CA SER A 67 4.30 -8.37 11.16
C SER A 67 3.29 -7.39 10.55
N GLY A 68 3.60 -6.09 10.59
CA GLY A 68 2.76 -4.98 10.10
C GLY A 68 1.55 -4.62 10.99
N SER A 69 1.28 -5.41 12.04
CA SER A 69 0.09 -5.33 12.89
C SER A 69 0.47 -5.45 14.36
N VAL A 70 -0.22 -4.69 15.20
CA VAL A 70 -0.02 -4.66 16.65
C VAL A 70 -0.46 -5.99 17.24
N GLU A 71 -1.61 -6.48 16.82
CA GLU A 71 -2.25 -7.73 17.26
C GLU A 71 -1.33 -8.93 17.03
N ARG A 72 -0.78 -9.07 15.81
CA ARG A 72 0.19 -10.14 15.51
C ARG A 72 1.46 -10.04 16.34
N THR A 73 1.90 -8.82 16.63
CA THR A 73 3.09 -8.60 17.47
C THR A 73 2.79 -9.03 18.91
N VAL A 74 1.61 -8.70 19.43
CA VAL A 74 1.14 -9.15 20.76
C VAL A 74 1.06 -10.67 20.83
N ASP A 75 0.49 -11.33 19.81
CA ASP A 75 0.46 -12.79 19.75
C ASP A 75 1.87 -13.40 19.72
N ASN A 76 2.80 -12.79 18.97
CA ASN A 76 4.20 -13.22 18.93
C ASN A 76 4.88 -13.06 20.29
N ILE A 77 4.57 -11.98 21.01
CA ILE A 77 5.04 -11.73 22.38
C ILE A 77 4.59 -12.84 23.32
N ILE A 78 3.29 -13.13 23.34
CA ILE A 78 2.72 -14.14 24.23
C ILE A 78 3.26 -15.54 23.89
N ASN A 79 3.48 -15.83 22.61
CA ASN A 79 4.05 -17.09 22.15
C ASN A 79 5.58 -17.18 22.27
N GLY A 80 6.25 -16.13 22.76
CA GLY A 80 7.71 -16.09 22.92
C GLY A 80 8.48 -16.12 21.58
N ARG A 81 7.86 -15.71 20.47
CA ARG A 81 8.46 -15.70 19.13
C ARG A 81 9.07 -14.35 18.74
N LEU A 82 9.46 -13.53 19.72
CA LEU A 82 10.12 -12.26 19.43
C LEU A 82 11.50 -12.51 18.88
N GLN A 83 11.75 -11.99 17.68
CA GLN A 83 13.08 -12.01 17.10
C GLN A 83 13.83 -10.78 17.59
N SER A 84 15.00 -11.00 18.20
CA SER A 84 15.89 -9.90 18.58
C SER A 84 16.34 -9.13 17.34
N PRO A 85 16.31 -7.79 17.37
CA PRO A 85 16.79 -7.00 16.25
C PRO A 85 18.27 -7.30 16.01
N PRO A 86 18.74 -7.38 14.75
CA PRO A 86 20.17 -7.48 14.47
C PRO A 86 20.88 -6.21 14.99
N PRO A 87 22.18 -6.28 15.36
CA PRO A 87 22.92 -5.14 15.90
C PRO A 87 23.04 -3.95 14.92
N THR A 88 22.70 -4.15 13.65
CA THR A 88 22.66 -3.10 12.62
C THR A 88 21.30 -2.39 12.54
N PHE A 89 20.30 -2.82 13.31
CA PHE A 89 18.98 -2.19 13.32
C PHE A 89 19.07 -0.85 14.06
N GLN A 90 19.12 0.24 13.30
CA GLN A 90 18.97 1.58 13.84
C GLN A 90 17.47 1.84 14.01
N SER A 91 17.00 1.84 15.26
CA SER A 91 15.66 2.32 15.58
C SER A 91 15.48 3.71 14.99
N SER A 92 14.30 3.99 14.44
CA SER A 92 13.97 5.32 13.93
C SER A 92 14.00 6.41 15.01
N SER A 93 14.32 6.07 16.28
CA SER A 93 14.40 6.99 17.43
C SER A 93 15.76 7.65 17.60
N SER A 94 16.82 7.01 17.10
CA SER A 94 18.20 7.46 17.33
C SER A 94 18.67 8.50 16.31
N SER A 95 17.81 9.00 15.42
CA SER A 95 18.19 9.97 14.39
C SER A 95 18.24 11.44 14.87
N SER A 96 18.59 11.68 16.14
CA SER A 96 18.81 13.02 16.70
C SER A 96 20.25 13.28 17.16
N SER A 97 21.24 12.51 16.70
CA SER A 97 22.66 12.85 16.89
C SER A 97 23.54 12.37 15.73
N SER A 98 23.93 13.34 14.88
CA SER A 98 25.20 13.44 14.15
C SER A 98 25.83 12.17 13.54
N SER A 99 25.74 12.04 12.21
CA SER A 99 26.89 11.67 11.39
C SER A 99 26.65 12.09 9.93
N SER A 100 27.37 13.12 9.51
CA SER A 100 27.60 13.50 8.12
C SER A 100 28.30 12.36 7.38
N SER A 101 27.60 11.72 6.45
CA SER A 101 28.22 10.91 5.39
C SER A 101 27.75 11.45 4.04
N SER A 102 28.67 12.15 3.39
CA SER A 102 28.63 12.62 2.00
C SER A 102 28.39 11.47 1.03
N GLY A 103 27.14 11.33 0.57
CA GLY A 103 26.81 10.65 -0.69
C GLY A 103 26.67 11.70 -1.80
N PRO A 104 27.13 11.43 -3.03
CA PRO A 104 27.01 12.40 -4.12
C PRO A 104 25.53 12.67 -4.40
N SER A 105 25.11 13.88 -4.09
CA SER A 105 23.84 14.46 -4.49
C SER A 105 23.79 14.48 -6.02
N ARG A 106 23.09 13.52 -6.61
CA ARG A 106 22.52 13.73 -7.94
C ARG A 106 21.46 14.80 -7.77
N SER A 107 21.83 16.03 -8.10
CA SER A 107 20.95 17.17 -8.29
C SER A 107 20.02 16.87 -9.47
N SER A 108 18.98 16.08 -9.22
CA SER A 108 17.79 16.11 -10.07
C SER A 108 16.97 17.31 -9.63
N ASN A 109 17.09 18.37 -10.43
CA ASN A 109 16.24 19.55 -10.47
C ASN A 109 14.81 19.23 -10.00
N SER A 110 14.51 19.53 -8.73
CA SER A 110 13.17 19.35 -8.15
C SER A 110 12.28 20.45 -8.71
N THR A 111 11.64 20.19 -9.84
CA THR A 111 10.34 20.79 -10.11
C THR A 111 9.45 20.47 -8.91
N PRO A 112 8.75 21.47 -8.33
CA PRO A 112 7.80 21.20 -7.24
C PRO A 112 6.73 20.29 -7.79
N THR A 113 6.86 18.99 -7.55
CA THR A 113 5.84 18.03 -7.92
C THR A 113 4.65 18.38 -7.04
N PRO A 114 3.49 18.75 -7.61
CA PRO A 114 2.34 19.09 -6.80
C PRO A 114 2.03 17.88 -5.90
N PRO A 115 1.58 18.12 -4.65
CA PRO A 115 1.17 17.02 -3.79
C PRO A 115 0.18 16.12 -4.56
N PRO A 116 0.22 14.80 -4.38
CA PRO A 116 -0.55 13.83 -5.19
C PRO A 116 -2.07 14.04 -5.15
N THR A 117 -2.55 14.93 -4.28
CA THR A 117 -3.93 15.42 -4.20
C THR A 117 -4.28 16.42 -5.30
N LEU A 118 -3.36 17.30 -5.68
CA LEU A 118 -3.57 18.34 -6.70
C LEU A 118 -3.65 17.74 -8.11
N ALA A 119 -2.80 16.75 -8.41
CA ALA A 119 -2.81 16.06 -9.70
C ALA A 119 -4.14 15.32 -9.97
N LEU A 120 -4.76 14.76 -8.93
CA LEU A 120 -6.03 14.04 -9.06
C LEU A 120 -7.20 14.99 -9.39
N LEU A 121 -7.21 16.19 -8.82
CA LEU A 121 -8.20 17.22 -9.14
C LEU A 121 -8.02 17.81 -10.54
N GLN A 122 -6.77 17.97 -11.01
CA GLN A 122 -6.50 18.43 -12.37
C GLN A 122 -6.99 17.45 -13.43
N THR A 123 -7.12 16.17 -13.07
CA THR A 123 -7.61 15.11 -13.96
C THR A 123 -9.13 14.95 -13.89
N ALA A 124 -9.76 15.33 -12.77
CA ALA A 124 -11.20 15.23 -12.59
C ALA A 124 -11.91 16.40 -13.30
N ASN A 125 -12.86 16.08 -14.19
CA ASN A 125 -13.65 17.08 -14.87
C ASN A 125 -14.61 17.76 -13.88
N LYS A 126 -14.88 19.05 -14.07
CA LYS A 126 -15.81 19.81 -13.20
C LYS A 126 -17.21 19.18 -13.17
N GLU A 127 -17.69 18.67 -14.30
CA GLU A 127 -18.98 17.97 -14.40
C GLU A 127 -19.03 16.66 -13.58
N GLU A 128 -17.91 15.93 -13.53
CA GLU A 128 -17.80 14.70 -12.72
C GLU A 128 -17.86 15.03 -11.23
N LEU A 129 -17.23 16.15 -10.82
CA LEU A 129 -17.27 16.61 -9.44
C LEU A 129 -18.69 17.01 -9.03
N ASP A 130 -19.39 17.80 -9.86
CA ASP A 130 -20.76 18.24 -9.57
C ASP A 130 -21.72 17.02 -9.47
N ALA A 131 -21.57 16.02 -10.34
CA ALA A 131 -22.34 14.78 -10.27
C ALA A 131 -22.10 13.96 -8.99
N ILE A 132 -20.86 13.93 -8.47
CA ILE A 132 -20.50 13.24 -7.22
C ILE A 132 -21.07 13.95 -5.99
N VAL A 133 -21.19 15.29 -6.04
CA VAL A 133 -21.81 16.08 -4.96
C VAL A 133 -23.30 15.80 -4.87
N ASP A 134 -23.98 15.80 -6.02
CA ASP A 134 -25.42 15.58 -6.10
C ASP A 134 -25.80 14.13 -5.79
N ASN A 135 -24.96 13.17 -6.19
CA ASN A 135 -25.13 11.76 -5.88
C ASN A 135 -23.91 11.17 -5.13
N PRO A 136 -23.88 11.27 -3.79
CA PRO A 136 -22.73 10.79 -3.03
C PRO A 136 -22.62 9.25 -3.09
N PRO A 137 -21.41 8.72 -3.36
CA PRO A 137 -21.21 7.28 -3.48
C PRO A 137 -21.49 6.56 -2.15
N PRO A 138 -22.21 5.40 -2.18
CA PRO A 138 -22.56 4.68 -0.95
C PRO A 138 -21.31 4.20 -0.21
N ARG A 139 -21.36 4.17 1.12
CA ARG A 139 -20.25 3.73 2.00
C ARG A 139 -20.14 2.19 2.10
N VAL A 140 -20.20 1.49 0.97
CA VAL A 140 -20.12 0.02 0.87
C VAL A 140 -18.87 -0.38 0.08
N TRP A 141 -18.27 -1.52 0.40
CA TRP A 141 -17.21 -2.13 -0.40
C TRP A 141 -17.85 -2.85 -1.58
N THR A 142 -17.52 -2.46 -2.81
CA THR A 142 -17.98 -3.18 -4.01
C THR A 142 -17.13 -4.43 -4.21
N ASP A 143 -17.67 -5.47 -4.84
CA ASP A 143 -16.98 -6.75 -5.03
C ASP A 143 -15.87 -6.70 -6.09
N THR A 144 -16.07 -5.91 -7.15
CA THR A 144 -15.08 -5.76 -8.22
C THR A 144 -13.99 -4.74 -7.85
N PRO A 145 -12.71 -5.00 -8.21
CA PRO A 145 -11.60 -4.11 -7.89
C PRO A 145 -11.72 -2.75 -8.60
N GLU A 146 -12.25 -2.72 -9.83
CA GLU A 146 -12.40 -1.49 -10.61
C GLU A 146 -13.48 -0.58 -10.03
N SER A 147 -14.67 -1.12 -9.72
CA SER A 147 -15.74 -0.35 -9.09
C SER A 147 -15.32 0.16 -7.71
N ARG A 148 -14.50 -0.60 -6.99
CA ARG A 148 -13.97 -0.19 -5.69
C ARG A 148 -13.00 0.98 -5.83
N ALA A 149 -12.09 0.88 -6.81
CA ALA A 149 -11.15 1.96 -7.10
C ALA A 149 -11.88 3.23 -7.54
N LYS A 150 -12.96 3.12 -8.34
CA LYS A 150 -13.82 4.25 -8.70
C LYS A 150 -14.49 4.86 -7.46
N ASN A 151 -15.20 4.05 -6.67
CA ASN A 151 -15.89 4.51 -5.47
C ASN A 151 -14.95 5.21 -4.46
N LEU A 152 -13.73 4.70 -4.28
CA LEU A 152 -12.71 5.35 -3.45
C LEU A 152 -12.22 6.69 -4.01
N ARG A 153 -12.10 6.82 -5.35
CA ARG A 153 -11.78 8.10 -6.00
C ARG A 153 -12.90 9.11 -5.79
N ASP A 154 -14.14 8.72 -6.01
CA ASP A 154 -15.31 9.58 -5.86
C ASP A 154 -15.44 10.11 -4.42
N ARG A 155 -15.29 9.22 -3.42
CA ARG A 155 -15.27 9.62 -2.00
C ARG A 155 -14.12 10.57 -1.67
N LYS A 156 -12.94 10.37 -2.27
CA LYS A 156 -11.79 11.26 -2.07
C LYS A 156 -12.08 12.65 -2.65
N LEU A 157 -12.69 12.73 -3.83
CA LEU A 157 -13.07 14.00 -4.46
C LEU A 157 -14.08 14.77 -3.61
N LEU A 158 -15.14 14.09 -3.16
CA LEU A 158 -16.17 14.65 -2.28
C LEU A 158 -15.54 15.21 -0.99
N MET A 159 -14.64 14.45 -0.36
CA MET A 159 -13.95 14.88 0.86
C MET A 159 -13.12 16.15 0.65
N ILE A 160 -12.40 16.23 -0.47
CA ILE A 160 -11.56 17.40 -0.79
C ILE A 160 -12.44 18.64 -0.97
N GLU A 161 -13.58 18.51 -1.63
CA GLU A 161 -14.50 19.62 -1.82
C GLU A 161 -15.11 20.10 -0.49
N GLN A 162 -15.58 19.17 0.34
CA GLN A 162 -16.08 19.51 1.67
C GLN A 162 -15.02 20.21 2.51
N ALA A 163 -13.77 19.76 2.45
CA ALA A 163 -12.66 20.41 3.14
C ALA A 163 -12.43 21.84 2.63
N ARG A 164 -12.52 22.08 1.32
CA ARG A 164 -12.43 23.43 0.73
C ARG A 164 -13.56 24.34 1.21
N ARG A 165 -14.80 23.86 1.18
CA ARG A 165 -15.97 24.61 1.66
C ARG A 165 -15.79 25.00 3.13
N LYS A 166 -15.37 24.05 3.97
CA LYS A 166 -15.08 24.31 5.40
C LYS A 166 -13.92 25.29 5.61
N PHE A 167 -12.86 25.19 4.81
CA PHE A 167 -11.72 26.12 4.90
C PHE A 167 -12.15 27.54 4.52
N ALA A 168 -12.90 27.70 3.43
CA ALA A 168 -13.40 29.00 2.98
C ALA A 168 -14.31 29.67 4.03
N GLN A 169 -15.19 28.88 4.68
CA GLN A 169 -16.01 29.35 5.78
C GLN A 169 -15.16 29.79 6.97
N LYS A 170 -14.19 28.96 7.39
CA LYS A 170 -13.30 29.27 8.51
C LYS A 170 -12.42 30.50 8.26
N SER A 171 -11.96 30.70 7.03
CA SER A 171 -11.16 31.88 6.66
C SER A 171 -11.97 33.16 6.56
N ALA A 172 -13.30 33.07 6.40
CA ALA A 172 -14.18 34.25 6.40
C ALA A 172 -14.61 34.67 7.80
N GLU A 173 -14.52 33.76 8.78
CA GLU A 173 -14.90 34.00 10.18
C GLU A 173 -13.74 34.52 11.05
N SER A 174 -12.50 34.42 10.57
CA SER A 174 -11.28 34.98 11.22
C SER A 174 -10.94 36.36 10.69
#